data_AF-A0A6A6ERE6-F1
#
_entry.id   AF-A0A6A6ERE6-F1
#
_cell.length_a   1.000
_cell.length_b   1.000
_cell.length_c   1.000
_cell.angle_alpha   90.00
_cell.angle_beta   90.00
_cell.angle_gamma   90.00
#
_symmetry.space_group_name_H-M   'P 1'
#
loop_
_entity.id
_entity.type
_entity.pdbx_description
1 polymer ?
#
loop_
_entity_poly.entity_id
_entity_poly.type
_entity_poly.pdbx_seq_one_letter_code
_entity_poly.pdbx_strand_id
1 'polypeptide(L)'
;MNYKLESPFARKTRIYQTGYVQFFDADTDQCDGAVFSIIGTGPRMTKERRLKLNRLTHEINYVLAYWIDLFNYRWTVPSTLLNAHTTPAHFVDIDPLYNGHRFCRQGVVEPHLSNRDTWIHHFSPFTGQQTMSIENATAVLERLERYYADDTPPGMAVAIPNWAIKTFHPTSPGMAATAGFMVNSKLNYRDRVQATTGRTIDVMVIGDDILYASQDPSSPIYQGIISPLKHIFWSDIRFYDYPPGPPGQPRPVSLQLNFLGSQSPDPHYVDSEPHECYSGLSIAELHQRFVESEDQELQRKFVIIQAGTIDMLAEVGPEEAALRLADFIYTIFDTDRAAVVVVGQIPMIDVRNRAPDWKPIQRRIIEFNARLSAMVNQLQTQGRRILKVHTTTTPEEHREQDYLLPNKQGYRRMAYDYAEAIVEANSRGWIEGGNEVASRANDNPLPTGPDEVGKVVCSQRKPDSKDVPDAERLKILLTRGFQDLEDFAYNFTCDNSQICQVASLENLFGIASNMW
;
A
#
# COMPACT_ATOMS: atom_id res chain seq x y z
N MET A 1 -11.06 -1.00 -28.64
CA MET A 1 -9.78 -1.51 -29.19
C MET A 1 -9.36 -2.75 -28.41
N ASN A 2 -9.49 -3.93 -29.03
CA ASN A 2 -9.00 -5.20 -28.52
C ASN A 2 -7.51 -5.33 -28.88
N TYR A 3 -6.61 -4.84 -28.02
CA TYR A 3 -5.20 -5.17 -28.16
C TYR A 3 -4.95 -6.51 -27.48
N LYS A 4 -5.09 -7.57 -28.28
CA LYS A 4 -4.51 -8.87 -28.00
C LYS A 4 -2.99 -8.74 -28.12
N LEU A 5 -2.32 -8.43 -27.02
CA LEU A 5 -0.87 -8.60 -26.90
C LEU A 5 -0.59 -10.12 -26.84
N GLU A 6 -0.72 -10.81 -27.98
CA GLU A 6 -0.35 -12.21 -28.17
C GLU A 6 1.18 -12.39 -28.30
N SER A 7 1.96 -11.61 -27.54
CA SER A 7 3.41 -11.76 -27.53
C SER A 7 3.82 -12.70 -26.39
N PRO A 8 4.54 -13.80 -26.65
CA PRO A 8 5.11 -14.66 -25.61
C PRO A 8 6.08 -13.91 -24.66
N PHE A 9 6.51 -12.68 -24.99
CA PHE A 9 7.29 -11.81 -24.10
C PHE A 9 6.49 -11.22 -22.94
N ALA A 10 5.17 -10.99 -23.10
CA ALA A 10 4.34 -10.41 -22.04
C ALA A 10 4.24 -11.31 -20.79
N ARG A 11 4.60 -12.60 -20.90
CA ARG A 11 4.65 -13.55 -19.79
C ARG A 11 5.97 -13.57 -19.02
N LYS A 12 6.99 -12.80 -19.43
CA LYS A 12 8.33 -12.82 -18.82
C LYS A 12 8.77 -11.49 -18.21
N THR A 13 8.00 -10.43 -18.41
CA THR A 13 8.32 -9.10 -17.87
C THR A 13 7.38 -8.79 -16.72
N ARG A 14 7.96 -8.37 -15.59
CA ARG A 14 7.21 -7.87 -14.43
C ARG A 14 7.55 -6.40 -14.21
N ILE A 15 6.53 -5.60 -13.94
CA ILE A 15 6.64 -4.19 -13.61
C ILE A 15 6.36 -4.04 -12.13
N TYR A 16 7.26 -3.38 -11.42
CA TYR A 16 7.07 -3.05 -10.02
C TYR A 16 6.96 -1.54 -9.89
N GLN A 17 5.76 -1.06 -9.58
CA GLN A 17 5.48 0.35 -9.37
C GLN A 17 5.53 0.63 -7.88
N THR A 18 6.51 1.41 -7.45
CA THR A 18 6.59 1.85 -6.05
C THR A 18 5.51 2.90 -5.77
N GLY A 19 4.95 2.86 -4.57
CA GLY A 19 4.18 3.98 -4.02
C GLY A 19 5.05 5.18 -3.67
N TYR A 20 4.39 6.29 -3.36
CA TYR A 20 5.00 7.47 -2.77
C TYR A 20 5.28 7.26 -1.29
N VAL A 21 6.29 7.95 -0.77
CA VAL A 21 6.61 7.99 0.67
C VAL A 21 6.02 9.23 1.31
N GLN A 22 5.64 9.13 2.57
CA GLN A 22 5.32 10.26 3.42
C GLN A 22 6.61 10.99 3.77
N PHE A 23 6.53 12.32 3.89
CA PHE A 23 7.71 13.14 4.15
C PHE A 23 7.92 13.43 5.63
N PHE A 24 6.86 13.35 6.44
CA PHE A 24 6.88 13.83 7.82
C PHE A 24 6.45 12.74 8.80
N ASP A 25 7.09 12.72 9.97
CA ASP A 25 6.46 12.21 11.18
C ASP A 25 5.45 13.27 11.63
N ALA A 26 4.16 13.02 11.35
CA ALA A 26 3.11 14.01 11.50
C ALA A 26 2.60 14.16 12.93
N ASP A 27 2.86 13.19 13.82
CA ASP A 27 2.27 13.15 15.16
C ASP A 27 2.99 14.01 16.20
N THR A 28 4.22 14.44 15.91
CA THR A 28 5.01 15.29 16.80
C THR A 28 4.55 16.75 16.69
N ASP A 29 4.69 17.57 17.73
CA ASP A 29 4.35 19.02 17.65
C ASP A 29 5.58 19.90 17.37
N GLN A 30 6.78 19.33 17.48
CA GLN A 30 8.06 20.06 17.43
C GLN A 30 8.32 20.83 16.12
N CYS A 31 7.62 20.47 15.04
CA CYS A 31 7.80 21.05 13.71
C CYS A 31 6.78 22.14 13.38
N ASP A 32 5.88 22.49 14.28
CA ASP A 32 4.80 23.43 13.97
C ASP A 32 5.28 24.85 13.67
N GLY A 33 6.48 25.20 14.17
CA GLY A 33 7.17 26.44 13.83
C GLY A 33 8.03 26.37 12.56
N ALA A 34 8.29 25.18 12.02
CA ALA A 34 9.19 24.99 10.90
C ALA A 34 8.56 25.42 9.57
N VAL A 35 9.38 25.97 8.69
CA VAL A 35 9.03 26.31 7.31
C VAL A 35 9.98 25.53 6.40
N PHE A 36 9.44 24.82 5.40
CA PHE A 36 10.26 24.00 4.48
C PHE A 36 10.90 24.79 3.34
N SER A 37 10.67 26.10 3.32
CA SER A 37 11.37 27.05 2.49
C SER A 37 12.54 27.66 3.25
N ILE A 38 13.71 27.68 2.61
CA ILE A 38 14.96 28.17 3.21
C ILE A 38 15.12 29.67 3.20
N ILE A 39 14.29 30.36 2.43
CA ILE A 39 14.13 31.81 2.55
C ILE A 39 13.19 32.18 3.71
N GLY A 40 12.72 31.20 4.49
CA GLY A 40 11.83 31.42 5.63
C GLY A 40 10.42 31.85 5.24
N THR A 41 10.11 31.86 3.94
CA THR A 41 8.79 32.23 3.41
C THR A 41 8.03 30.98 3.01
N GLY A 42 6.85 30.77 3.58
CA GLY A 42 6.02 29.63 3.23
C GLY A 42 5.09 29.22 4.37
N PRO A 43 4.17 28.29 4.09
CA PRO A 43 3.30 27.75 5.11
C PRO A 43 4.14 27.03 6.18
N ARG A 44 3.86 27.35 7.46
CA ARG A 44 4.32 26.53 8.59
C ARG A 44 3.88 25.08 8.42
N MET A 45 4.75 24.14 8.79
CA MET A 45 4.45 22.70 8.80
C MET A 45 3.77 22.27 10.09
N THR A 46 2.63 22.90 10.37
CA THR A 46 1.76 22.52 11.49
C THR A 46 1.42 21.04 11.43
N LYS A 47 1.21 20.41 12.58
CA LYS A 47 0.76 19.02 12.70
C LYS A 47 -0.41 18.72 11.78
N GLU A 48 -1.42 19.58 11.77
CA GLU A 48 -2.58 19.48 10.87
C GLU A 48 -2.18 19.38 9.39
N ARG A 49 -1.27 20.24 8.92
CA ARG A 49 -0.79 20.22 7.54
C ARG A 49 0.03 18.98 7.22
N ARG A 50 0.87 18.53 8.15
CA ARG A 50 1.64 17.29 7.99
C ARG A 50 0.71 16.09 7.90
N LEU A 51 -0.28 16.00 8.78
CA LEU A 51 -1.32 14.96 8.73
C LEU A 51 -2.08 14.99 7.41
N LYS A 52 -2.47 16.18 6.93
CA LYS A 52 -3.16 16.35 5.64
C LYS A 52 -2.31 15.87 4.46
N LEU A 53 -1.03 16.25 4.38
CA LEU A 53 -0.18 15.81 3.27
C LEU A 53 0.10 14.30 3.33
N ASN A 54 0.40 13.78 4.51
CA ASN A 54 0.61 12.35 4.74
C ASN A 54 -0.61 11.51 4.36
N ARG A 55 -1.82 12.03 4.65
CA ARG A 55 -3.08 11.42 4.22
C ARG A 55 -3.21 11.41 2.70
N LEU A 56 -2.96 12.52 2.02
CA LEU A 56 -3.00 12.59 0.56
C LEU A 56 -2.04 11.58 -0.09
N THR A 57 -0.83 11.42 0.46
CA THR A 57 0.12 10.39 0.01
C THR A 57 -0.49 8.98 0.08
N HIS A 58 -1.17 8.65 1.18
CA HIS A 58 -1.82 7.35 1.32
C HIS A 58 -3.03 7.17 0.40
N GLU A 59 -3.84 8.20 0.21
CA GLU A 59 -4.98 8.17 -0.72
C GLU A 59 -4.48 7.91 -2.16
N ILE A 60 -3.45 8.63 -2.61
CA ILE A 60 -2.84 8.43 -3.92
C ILE A 60 -2.26 7.02 -4.05
N ASN A 61 -1.53 6.53 -3.04
CA ASN A 61 -0.96 5.18 -3.06
C ASN A 61 -2.04 4.11 -3.17
N TYR A 62 -3.16 4.26 -2.45
CA TYR A 62 -4.28 3.34 -2.52
C TYR A 62 -4.93 3.35 -3.91
N VAL A 63 -5.16 4.53 -4.49
CA VAL A 63 -5.72 4.67 -5.84
C VAL A 63 -4.77 4.10 -6.90
N LEU A 64 -3.46 4.30 -6.77
CA LEU A 64 -2.46 3.70 -7.66
C LEU A 64 -2.46 2.17 -7.60
N ALA A 65 -2.48 1.60 -6.39
CA ALA A 65 -2.55 0.16 -6.20
C ALA A 65 -3.81 -0.42 -6.85
N TYR A 66 -4.96 0.21 -6.60
CA TYR A 66 -6.23 -0.12 -7.23
C TYR A 66 -6.17 -0.13 -8.77
N TRP A 67 -5.62 0.91 -9.39
CA TRP A 67 -5.53 0.98 -10.86
C TRP A 67 -4.61 -0.09 -11.44
N ILE A 68 -3.54 -0.45 -10.73
CA ILE A 68 -2.68 -1.57 -11.09
C ILE A 68 -3.49 -2.87 -11.04
N ASP A 69 -4.30 -3.06 -10.01
CA ASP A 69 -5.14 -4.26 -9.85
C ASP A 69 -6.23 -4.36 -10.91
N LEU A 70 -6.84 -3.24 -11.27
CA LEU A 70 -7.80 -3.16 -12.37
C LEU A 70 -7.14 -3.44 -13.72
N PHE A 71 -5.92 -2.96 -13.94
CA PHE A 71 -5.13 -3.32 -15.12
C PHE A 71 -4.84 -4.82 -15.15
N ASN A 72 -4.46 -5.39 -14.01
CA ASN A 72 -4.11 -6.80 -13.84
C ASN A 72 -5.30 -7.74 -14.04
N TYR A 73 -6.53 -7.31 -13.74
CA TYR A 73 -7.75 -8.12 -13.91
C TYR A 73 -7.91 -8.70 -15.33
N ARG A 74 -7.42 -8.01 -16.36
CA ARG A 74 -7.47 -8.50 -17.75
C ARG A 74 -6.53 -9.66 -18.03
N TRP A 75 -5.55 -9.87 -17.16
CA TRP A 75 -4.50 -10.88 -17.27
C TRP A 75 -4.73 -12.06 -16.34
N THR A 76 -5.60 -11.92 -15.33
CA THR A 76 -6.10 -13.03 -14.53
C THR A 76 -7.02 -13.90 -15.37
N VAL A 77 -6.49 -15.01 -15.90
CA VAL A 77 -7.26 -15.94 -16.73
C VAL A 77 -8.25 -16.75 -15.88
N PRO A 78 -9.49 -16.97 -16.34
CA PRO A 78 -10.45 -17.83 -15.66
C PRO A 78 -9.93 -19.28 -15.61
N SER A 79 -9.41 -19.66 -14.44
CA SER A 79 -9.29 -21.02 -13.89
C SER A 79 -9.29 -22.20 -14.89
N THR A 80 -8.11 -22.60 -15.35
CA THR A 80 -7.77 -24.02 -15.63
C THR A 80 -6.28 -24.31 -15.39
N LEU A 81 -5.43 -23.29 -15.43
CA LEU A 81 -4.00 -23.39 -15.15
C LEU A 81 -3.70 -22.72 -13.81
N LEU A 82 -3.23 -23.52 -12.85
CA LEU A 82 -2.77 -23.10 -11.51
C LEU A 82 -1.50 -22.23 -11.53
N ASN A 83 -1.16 -21.62 -12.67
CA ASN A 83 0.02 -20.78 -12.90
C ASN A 83 -0.36 -19.32 -13.21
N ALA A 84 -1.62 -18.92 -12.96
CA ALA A 84 -2.23 -17.69 -13.45
C ALA A 84 -2.18 -16.48 -12.50
N HIS A 85 -1.52 -16.58 -11.34
CA HIS A 85 -1.54 -15.53 -10.32
C HIS A 85 -0.37 -14.54 -10.41
N THR A 86 0.57 -14.75 -11.34
CA THR A 86 1.59 -13.74 -11.62
C THR A 86 1.01 -12.67 -12.54
N THR A 87 0.64 -11.54 -11.95
CA THR A 87 0.20 -10.38 -12.71
C THR A 87 1.40 -9.64 -13.32
N PRO A 88 1.22 -8.94 -14.46
CA PRO A 88 2.33 -8.26 -15.12
C PRO A 88 2.82 -7.02 -14.34
N ALA A 89 1.97 -6.41 -13.51
CA ALA A 89 2.30 -5.24 -12.71
C ALA A 89 2.02 -5.51 -11.22
N HIS A 90 2.87 -4.98 -10.35
CA HIS A 90 2.72 -5.06 -8.90
C HIS A 90 2.92 -3.68 -8.29
N PHE A 91 1.99 -3.27 -7.43
CA PHE A 91 2.22 -2.17 -6.52
C PHE A 91 3.19 -2.60 -5.42
N VAL A 92 4.11 -1.72 -5.04
CA VAL A 92 5.04 -1.96 -3.93
C VAL A 92 4.97 -0.79 -2.97
N ASP A 93 4.42 -1.04 -1.79
CA ASP A 93 4.38 -0.05 -0.72
C ASP A 93 5.75 0.05 -0.06
N ILE A 94 6.48 1.11 -0.40
CA ILE A 94 7.81 1.39 0.15
C ILE A 94 7.76 2.37 1.32
N ASP A 95 6.58 2.95 1.59
CA ASP A 95 6.43 4.01 2.59
C ASP A 95 6.80 3.57 4.02
N PRO A 96 6.41 2.37 4.50
CA PRO A 96 6.82 1.88 5.81
C PRO A 96 8.34 1.80 6.04
N LEU A 97 9.14 1.71 4.97
CA LEU A 97 10.61 1.69 5.06
C LEU A 97 11.18 3.01 5.55
N TYR A 98 10.43 4.11 5.41
CA TYR A 98 10.85 5.45 5.79
C TYR A 98 10.40 5.81 7.21
N ASN A 99 9.69 4.93 7.92
CA ASN A 99 9.34 5.14 9.33
C ASN A 99 10.62 5.33 10.16
N GLY A 100 10.66 6.40 10.97
CA GLY A 100 11.88 6.77 11.72
C GLY A 100 12.99 7.41 10.87
N HIS A 101 12.75 7.67 9.58
CA HIS A 101 13.69 8.31 8.65
C HIS A 101 13.12 9.53 7.90
N ARG A 102 11.96 10.02 8.35
CA ARG A 102 11.27 11.19 7.80
C ARG A 102 11.78 12.49 8.42
N PHE A 103 11.24 13.62 7.98
CA PHE A 103 11.38 14.88 8.69
C PHE A 103 10.53 14.89 9.96
N CYS A 104 10.82 15.80 10.90
CA CYS A 104 9.99 16.06 12.08
C CYS A 104 9.89 14.89 13.08
N ARG A 105 10.90 14.03 13.11
CA ARG A 105 11.00 12.90 14.03
C ARG A 105 11.27 13.37 15.44
N GLN A 106 10.66 12.75 16.45
CA GLN A 106 10.79 13.13 17.85
C GLN A 106 12.26 13.43 18.25
N GLY A 107 12.51 14.63 18.76
CA GLY A 107 13.84 15.08 19.19
C GLY A 107 14.70 15.74 18.11
N VAL A 108 14.24 15.81 16.85
CA VAL A 108 14.95 16.48 15.73
C VAL A 108 14.41 17.90 15.51
N VAL A 109 15.26 18.91 15.67
CA VAL A 109 14.90 20.31 15.38
C VAL A 109 15.13 20.60 13.89
N GLU A 110 14.04 20.87 13.16
CA GLU A 110 14.09 21.13 11.72
C GLU A 110 14.33 22.62 11.38
N PRO A 111 15.02 22.95 10.26
CA PRO A 111 15.62 22.01 9.30
C PRO A 111 16.97 21.46 9.78
N HIS A 112 17.14 20.14 9.79
CA HIS A 112 18.41 19.49 10.14
C HIS A 112 19.13 18.90 8.91
N LEU A 113 19.64 19.78 8.04
CA LEU A 113 20.22 19.40 6.73
C LEU A 113 21.32 18.34 6.75
N SER A 114 22.05 18.20 7.86
CA SER A 114 23.12 17.21 8.03
C SER A 114 22.68 15.90 8.69
N ASN A 115 21.39 15.75 9.00
CA ASN A 115 20.87 14.55 9.66
C ASN A 115 20.94 13.36 8.71
N ARG A 116 21.85 12.43 8.96
CA ARG A 116 22.05 11.23 8.12
C ARG A 116 20.93 10.22 8.25
N ASP A 117 20.18 10.28 9.34
CA ASP A 117 19.05 9.39 9.59
C ASP A 117 17.78 9.88 8.90
N THR A 118 17.79 11.08 8.30
CA THR A 118 16.72 11.54 7.42
C THR A 118 17.00 11.06 6.00
N TRP A 119 16.16 10.16 5.49
CA TRP A 119 16.38 9.50 4.21
C TRP A 119 15.79 10.24 3.02
N ILE A 120 15.28 11.45 3.23
CA ILE A 120 14.67 12.29 2.21
C ILE A 120 15.49 13.57 2.11
N HIS A 121 15.80 14.00 0.89
CA HIS A 121 16.51 15.24 0.65
C HIS A 121 15.64 16.43 1.08
N HIS A 122 16.17 17.23 2.00
CA HIS A 122 15.62 18.55 2.29
C HIS A 122 15.57 19.41 1.04
N PHE A 123 14.62 20.35 1.01
CA PHE A 123 14.79 21.55 0.20
C PHE A 123 16.13 22.18 0.63
N SER A 124 17.05 22.49 -0.27
CA SER A 124 18.26 23.25 0.06
C SER A 124 18.88 23.92 -1.16
N PRO A 125 18.69 25.24 -1.35
CA PRO A 125 19.42 25.99 -2.36
C PRO A 125 20.94 26.06 -2.06
N PHE A 126 21.38 25.54 -0.91
CA PHE A 126 22.76 25.58 -0.44
C PHE A 126 23.26 24.14 -0.23
N THR A 127 23.68 23.48 -1.31
CA THR A 127 24.34 22.15 -1.22
C THR A 127 25.79 22.27 -1.68
N GLY A 128 26.72 22.30 -0.72
CA GLY A 128 28.18 22.16 -0.94
C GLY A 128 28.87 23.36 -1.59
N GLN A 129 29.81 23.99 -0.85
CA GLN A 129 30.79 25.03 -1.25
C GLN A 129 30.32 26.28 -2.04
N GLN A 130 29.15 26.29 -2.67
CA GLN A 130 28.55 27.46 -3.29
C GLN A 130 27.32 27.89 -2.48
N THR A 131 27.52 28.92 -1.67
CA THR A 131 26.45 29.78 -1.21
C THR A 131 25.85 30.48 -2.43
N MET A 132 24.69 30.04 -2.91
CA MET A 132 23.84 30.93 -3.71
C MET A 132 23.43 32.11 -2.80
N SER A 133 23.36 33.33 -3.33
CA SER A 133 22.72 34.43 -2.60
C SER A 133 21.21 34.16 -2.52
N ILE A 134 20.54 34.72 -1.50
CA ILE A 134 19.08 34.65 -1.36
C ILE A 134 18.38 35.18 -2.63
N GLU A 135 18.91 36.25 -3.24
CA GLU A 135 18.43 36.81 -4.51
C GLU A 135 18.44 35.77 -5.66
N ASN A 136 19.49 34.94 -5.72
CA ASN A 136 19.59 33.89 -6.74
C ASN A 136 18.62 32.73 -6.49
N ALA A 137 18.29 32.42 -5.23
CA ALA A 137 17.30 31.40 -4.90
C ALA A 137 15.88 31.85 -5.27
N THR A 138 15.50 33.08 -4.93
CA THR A 138 14.21 33.67 -5.32
C THR A 138 14.05 33.71 -6.84
N ALA A 139 15.08 34.15 -7.58
CA ALA A 139 15.05 34.18 -9.04
C ALA A 139 14.99 32.77 -9.69
N VAL A 140 15.44 31.72 -9.00
CA VAL A 140 15.23 30.32 -9.43
C VAL A 140 13.81 29.88 -9.15
N LEU A 141 13.23 30.23 -8.00
CA LEU A 141 11.84 29.91 -7.67
C LEU A 141 10.86 30.59 -8.62
N GLU A 142 11.04 31.89 -8.91
CA GLU A 142 10.25 32.61 -9.91
C GLU A 142 10.40 32.04 -11.33
N ARG A 143 11.56 31.42 -11.64
CA ARG A 143 11.76 30.72 -12.92
C ARG A 143 11.07 29.36 -12.94
N LEU A 144 11.07 28.64 -11.82
CA LEU A 144 10.34 27.39 -11.66
C LEU A 144 8.83 27.62 -11.73
N GLU A 145 8.32 28.64 -11.04
CA GLU A 145 6.91 29.03 -11.11
C GLU A 145 6.48 29.34 -12.55
N ARG A 146 7.28 30.11 -13.30
CA ARG A 146 7.02 30.38 -14.73
C ARG A 146 7.12 29.13 -15.62
N TYR A 147 8.07 28.25 -15.34
CA TYR A 147 8.23 26.99 -16.07
C TYR A 147 7.04 26.04 -15.85
N TYR A 148 6.54 25.95 -14.60
CA TYR A 148 5.38 25.13 -14.26
C TYR A 148 4.05 25.78 -14.63
N ALA A 149 4.01 27.09 -14.83
CA ALA A 149 2.85 27.82 -15.35
C ALA A 149 2.68 27.74 -16.88
N ASP A 150 3.49 26.93 -17.58
CA ASP A 150 3.48 26.73 -19.04
C ASP A 150 3.73 28.02 -19.88
N ASP A 151 4.19 29.09 -19.23
CA ASP A 151 4.51 30.41 -19.83
C ASP A 151 5.92 30.46 -20.48
N THR A 152 6.60 29.32 -20.59
CA THR A 152 7.95 29.25 -21.16
C THR A 152 7.92 29.19 -22.68
N PRO A 153 8.60 30.11 -23.40
CA PRO A 153 8.73 30.02 -24.86
C PRO A 153 9.31 28.68 -25.30
N PRO A 154 8.80 28.06 -26.39
CA PRO A 154 9.35 26.81 -26.91
C PRO A 154 10.86 26.94 -27.17
N GLY A 155 11.66 26.10 -26.52
CA GLY A 155 13.13 26.06 -26.69
C GLY A 155 13.95 26.70 -25.56
N MET A 156 13.33 27.24 -24.52
CA MET A 156 14.07 27.71 -23.34
C MET A 156 14.36 26.54 -22.40
N ALA A 157 15.58 25.98 -22.46
CA ALA A 157 16.04 25.00 -21.49
C ALA A 157 16.22 25.68 -20.11
N VAL A 158 15.23 25.57 -19.23
CA VAL A 158 15.37 26.01 -17.85
C VAL A 158 16.31 25.04 -17.15
N ALA A 159 17.54 25.48 -16.89
CA ALA A 159 18.48 24.75 -16.05
C ALA A 159 17.96 24.77 -14.60
N ILE A 160 17.11 23.80 -14.26
CA ILE A 160 16.64 23.62 -12.89
C ILE A 160 17.83 23.12 -12.06
N PRO A 161 18.20 23.82 -10.97
CA PRO A 161 19.29 23.36 -10.13
C PRO A 161 19.01 21.98 -9.54
N ASN A 162 20.04 21.14 -9.47
CA ASN A 162 19.93 19.77 -8.96
C ASN A 162 19.26 19.68 -7.58
N TRP A 163 19.43 20.69 -6.73
CA TRP A 163 18.81 20.71 -5.40
C TRP A 163 17.27 20.86 -5.47
N ALA A 164 16.76 21.62 -6.43
CA ALA A 164 15.32 21.80 -6.62
C ALA A 164 14.69 20.52 -7.16
N ILE A 165 15.39 19.83 -8.07
CA ILE A 165 14.97 18.51 -8.58
C ILE A 165 15.00 17.44 -7.48
N LYS A 166 16.00 17.47 -6.60
CA LYS A 166 16.18 16.44 -5.57
C LYS A 166 15.32 16.63 -4.33
N THR A 167 14.69 17.78 -4.14
CA THR A 167 13.88 18.04 -2.95
C THR A 167 12.79 16.95 -2.82
N PHE A 168 12.58 16.44 -1.60
CA PHE A 168 11.63 15.36 -1.31
C PHE A 168 11.92 14.01 -1.99
N HIS A 169 13.07 13.85 -2.65
CA HIS A 169 13.49 12.55 -3.18
C HIS A 169 14.29 11.76 -2.14
N PRO A 170 14.27 10.42 -2.21
CA PRO A 170 15.14 9.60 -1.40
C PRO A 170 16.64 9.94 -1.57
N THR A 171 17.34 9.97 -0.45
CA THR A 171 18.81 10.02 -0.35
C THR A 171 19.42 8.66 -0.74
N SER A 172 20.75 8.55 -0.79
CA SER A 172 21.40 7.26 -1.05
C SER A 172 21.01 6.15 -0.06
N PRO A 173 20.96 6.40 1.28
CA PRO A 173 20.39 5.43 2.22
C PRO A 173 18.94 5.04 1.91
N GLY A 174 18.07 6.01 1.61
CA GLY A 174 16.67 5.75 1.25
C GLY A 174 16.54 4.90 -0.01
N MET A 175 17.30 5.21 -1.06
CA MET A 175 17.33 4.42 -2.29
C MET A 175 17.87 3.00 -2.07
N ALA A 176 18.89 2.84 -1.22
CA ALA A 176 19.43 1.53 -0.85
C ALA A 176 18.39 0.69 -0.09
N ALA A 177 17.68 1.30 0.86
CA ALA A 177 16.59 0.65 1.59
C ALA A 177 15.45 0.22 0.65
N THR A 178 15.01 1.12 -0.24
CA THR A 178 14.01 0.80 -1.27
C THR A 178 14.47 -0.35 -2.16
N ALA A 179 15.70 -0.31 -2.68
CA ALA A 179 16.24 -1.36 -3.53
C ALA A 179 16.32 -2.71 -2.80
N GLY A 180 16.80 -2.70 -1.55
CA GLY A 180 16.86 -3.88 -0.70
C GLY A 180 15.48 -4.49 -0.45
N PHE A 181 14.47 -3.67 -0.16
CA PHE A 181 13.10 -4.14 0.02
C PHE A 181 12.51 -4.71 -1.27
N MET A 182 12.70 -4.05 -2.42
CA MET A 182 12.21 -4.53 -3.71
C MET A 182 12.78 -5.91 -4.06
N VAL A 183 14.10 -6.08 -3.91
CA VAL A 183 14.79 -7.36 -4.14
C VAL A 183 14.32 -8.40 -3.13
N ASN A 184 14.29 -8.06 -1.84
CA ASN A 184 14.04 -9.05 -0.80
C ASN A 184 12.56 -9.45 -0.68
N SER A 185 11.63 -8.51 -0.82
CA SER A 185 10.21 -8.76 -0.61
C SER A 185 9.51 -9.36 -1.81
N LYS A 186 9.89 -8.98 -3.04
CA LYS A 186 9.21 -9.44 -4.24
C LYS A 186 10.02 -10.41 -5.11
N LEU A 187 11.35 -10.26 -5.19
CA LEU A 187 12.18 -11.16 -6.00
C LEU A 187 12.58 -12.43 -5.24
N ASN A 188 12.85 -12.32 -3.94
CA ASN A 188 13.26 -13.44 -3.07
C ASN A 188 12.09 -14.06 -2.27
N TYR A 189 10.84 -13.78 -2.65
CA TYR A 189 9.66 -14.26 -1.92
C TYR A 189 9.64 -15.78 -1.75
N ARG A 190 10.08 -16.52 -2.78
CA ARG A 190 10.19 -17.99 -2.74
C ARG A 190 11.01 -18.47 -1.54
N ASP A 191 12.20 -17.91 -1.35
CA ASP A 191 13.11 -18.31 -0.27
C ASP A 191 12.50 -17.97 1.09
N ARG A 192 11.70 -16.90 1.17
CA ARG A 192 10.97 -16.51 2.38
C ARG A 192 9.80 -17.43 2.71
N VAL A 193 9.05 -17.89 1.71
CA VAL A 193 8.04 -18.95 1.92
C VAL A 193 8.70 -20.23 2.38
N GLN A 194 9.86 -20.59 1.81
CA GLN A 194 10.61 -21.76 2.30
C GLN A 194 11.05 -21.59 3.75
N ALA A 195 11.39 -20.38 4.18
CA ALA A 195 11.75 -20.09 5.56
C ALA A 195 10.59 -20.22 6.57
N THR A 196 9.33 -20.36 6.10
CA THR A 196 8.20 -20.70 6.98
C THR A 196 8.01 -22.21 7.16
N THR A 197 8.76 -23.05 6.41
CA THR A 197 8.59 -24.51 6.39
C THR A 197 8.63 -25.16 7.77
N GLY A 198 7.61 -25.97 8.08
CA GLY A 198 7.52 -26.74 9.32
C GLY A 198 7.13 -25.92 10.56
N ARG A 199 6.64 -24.70 10.36
CA ARG A 199 6.12 -23.84 11.41
C ARG A 199 4.60 -23.97 11.52
N THR A 200 4.07 -23.71 12.71
CA THR A 200 2.65 -23.60 12.97
C THR A 200 2.38 -22.25 13.61
N ILE A 201 1.35 -21.54 13.16
CA ILE A 201 0.90 -20.30 13.78
C ILE A 201 -0.59 -20.36 14.10
N ASP A 202 -0.95 -19.79 15.25
CA ASP A 202 -2.34 -19.61 15.64
C ASP A 202 -2.88 -18.32 15.01
N VAL A 203 -3.86 -18.47 14.13
CA VAL A 203 -4.41 -17.39 13.30
C VAL A 203 -5.83 -17.07 13.73
N MET A 204 -6.06 -15.84 14.18
CA MET A 204 -7.41 -15.34 14.44
C MET A 204 -7.83 -14.42 13.29
N VAL A 205 -8.93 -14.75 12.61
CA VAL A 205 -9.47 -13.94 11.52
C VAL A 205 -10.71 -13.20 12.04
N ILE A 206 -10.62 -11.88 12.10
CA ILE A 206 -11.65 -10.99 12.63
C ILE A 206 -12.13 -10.08 11.51
N GLY A 207 -13.44 -10.01 11.26
CA GLY A 207 -13.93 -9.04 10.29
C GLY A 207 -15.43 -8.98 10.14
N ASP A 208 -15.85 -8.00 9.34
CA ASP A 208 -17.24 -7.78 8.96
C ASP A 208 -17.64 -8.64 7.74
N ASP A 209 -18.68 -8.21 7.02
CA ASP A 209 -19.24 -8.89 5.84
C ASP A 209 -18.17 -9.37 4.84
N ILE A 210 -17.10 -8.60 4.63
CA ILE A 210 -16.10 -8.98 3.64
C ILE A 210 -15.32 -10.21 4.10
N LEU A 211 -14.91 -10.33 5.36
CA LEU A 211 -14.23 -11.55 5.82
C LEU A 211 -15.20 -12.67 6.23
N TYR A 212 -16.42 -12.32 6.61
CA TYR A 212 -17.48 -13.28 6.90
C TYR A 212 -17.92 -14.05 5.66
N ALA A 213 -18.02 -13.37 4.52
CA ALA A 213 -18.40 -13.92 3.23
C ALA A 213 -19.70 -14.74 3.29
N SER A 214 -19.62 -16.06 3.17
CA SER A 214 -20.75 -16.99 3.27
C SER A 214 -20.40 -18.13 4.20
N GLN A 215 -21.37 -18.53 5.03
CA GLN A 215 -21.25 -19.69 5.92
C GLN A 215 -22.08 -20.89 5.43
N ASP A 216 -22.56 -20.84 4.18
CA ASP A 216 -23.16 -21.99 3.50
C ASP A 216 -22.06 -22.82 2.84
N PRO A 217 -21.84 -24.09 3.23
CA PRO A 217 -20.79 -24.95 2.65
C PRO A 217 -20.94 -25.20 1.14
N SER A 218 -22.12 -24.96 0.57
CA SER A 218 -22.37 -25.05 -0.88
C SER A 218 -21.97 -23.77 -1.64
N SER A 219 -21.68 -22.69 -0.92
CA SER A 219 -21.32 -21.40 -1.50
C SER A 219 -19.92 -21.42 -2.11
N PRO A 220 -19.71 -20.83 -3.31
CA PRO A 220 -18.38 -20.73 -3.92
C PRO A 220 -17.42 -19.80 -3.16
N ILE A 221 -17.91 -19.08 -2.16
CA ILE A 221 -17.17 -18.15 -1.30
C ILE A 221 -17.27 -18.55 0.18
N TYR A 222 -17.52 -19.83 0.46
CA TYR A 222 -17.58 -20.36 1.82
C TYR A 222 -16.34 -19.96 2.62
N GLN A 223 -16.55 -19.28 3.75
CA GLN A 223 -15.52 -18.71 4.64
C GLN A 223 -14.50 -17.76 3.96
N GLY A 224 -14.86 -17.17 2.81
CA GLY A 224 -14.14 -16.06 2.20
C GLY A 224 -12.67 -16.37 1.94
N ILE A 225 -11.77 -15.66 2.63
CA ILE A 225 -10.31 -15.82 2.48
C ILE A 225 -9.76 -17.06 3.18
N ILE A 226 -10.46 -17.64 4.16
CA ILE A 226 -9.89 -18.63 5.09
C ILE A 226 -9.50 -19.92 4.35
N SER A 227 -10.44 -20.50 3.60
CA SER A 227 -10.18 -21.69 2.77
C SER A 227 -9.05 -21.46 1.76
N PRO A 228 -9.07 -20.43 0.88
CA PRO A 228 -7.97 -20.21 -0.05
C PRO A 228 -6.64 -19.91 0.66
N LEU A 229 -6.64 -19.18 1.78
CA LEU A 229 -5.42 -18.90 2.55
C LEU A 229 -4.79 -20.18 3.10
N LYS A 230 -5.59 -21.08 3.68
CA LYS A 230 -5.16 -22.41 4.12
C LYS A 230 -4.55 -23.20 2.96
N HIS A 231 -5.21 -23.23 1.81
CA HIS A 231 -4.73 -23.97 0.64
C HIS A 231 -3.42 -23.43 0.05
N ILE A 232 -3.17 -22.12 0.14
CA ILE A 232 -1.93 -21.49 -0.30
C ILE A 232 -0.74 -22.13 0.41
N PHE A 233 -0.80 -22.28 1.74
CA PHE A 233 0.29 -22.88 2.50
C PHE A 233 0.29 -24.42 2.54
N TRP A 234 -0.88 -25.06 2.36
CA TRP A 234 -0.96 -26.53 2.32
C TRP A 234 -0.58 -27.16 0.98
N SER A 235 -0.93 -26.53 -0.14
CA SER A 235 -0.97 -27.21 -1.44
C SER A 235 -0.37 -26.43 -2.60
N ASP A 236 -0.32 -25.10 -2.51
CA ASP A 236 0.03 -24.23 -3.63
C ASP A 236 1.49 -23.78 -3.61
N ILE A 237 2.39 -24.74 -3.84
CA ILE A 237 3.79 -24.42 -4.11
C ILE A 237 3.94 -23.63 -5.44
N ARG A 238 2.95 -23.66 -6.35
CA ARG A 238 3.11 -23.20 -7.74
C ARG A 238 2.97 -21.69 -7.95
N PHE A 239 2.67 -20.95 -6.88
CA PHE A 239 2.44 -19.51 -6.90
C PHE A 239 3.53 -18.67 -7.63
N TYR A 240 4.78 -19.16 -7.69
CA TYR A 240 5.86 -18.56 -8.48
C TYR A 240 6.77 -19.58 -9.18
N ASP A 241 6.18 -20.52 -9.92
CA ASP A 241 6.94 -21.53 -10.66
C ASP A 241 7.78 -22.47 -9.78
N TYR A 242 7.30 -22.83 -8.58
CA TYR A 242 7.92 -23.93 -7.86
C TYR A 242 7.68 -25.21 -8.67
N PRO A 243 8.74 -25.90 -9.12
CA PRO A 243 8.57 -27.12 -9.89
C PRO A 243 7.82 -28.13 -9.02
N PRO A 244 6.81 -28.85 -9.56
CA PRO A 244 6.20 -29.93 -8.82
C PRO A 244 7.31 -30.86 -8.32
N GLY A 245 7.32 -31.15 -7.01
CA GLY A 245 8.26 -32.11 -6.45
C GLY A 245 8.16 -33.46 -7.15
N PRO A 246 9.15 -34.34 -7.01
CA PRO A 246 9.14 -35.67 -7.62
C PRO A 246 7.81 -36.40 -7.30
N PRO A 247 7.20 -37.08 -8.27
CA PRO A 247 5.99 -37.86 -8.02
C PRO A 247 6.21 -38.81 -6.83
N GLY A 248 5.30 -38.80 -5.85
CA GLY A 248 5.34 -39.70 -4.70
C GLY A 248 6.14 -39.22 -3.48
N GLN A 249 6.76 -38.03 -3.52
CA GLN A 249 7.31 -37.41 -2.31
C GLN A 249 6.26 -36.52 -1.61
N PRO A 250 6.11 -36.61 -0.27
CA PRO A 250 5.28 -35.67 0.47
C PRO A 250 5.80 -34.25 0.23
N ARG A 251 4.91 -33.35 -0.18
CA ARG A 251 5.26 -31.94 -0.32
C ARG A 251 5.56 -31.39 1.07
N PRO A 252 6.68 -30.68 1.28
CA PRO A 252 6.89 -30.00 2.55
C PRO A 252 5.75 -29.00 2.73
N VAL A 253 4.96 -29.18 3.79
CA VAL A 253 4.00 -28.16 4.24
C VAL A 253 4.84 -26.96 4.64
N SER A 254 4.65 -25.82 3.97
CA SER A 254 5.42 -24.63 4.30
C SER A 254 4.96 -24.14 5.69
N LEU A 255 3.76 -23.61 5.81
CA LEU A 255 3.26 -23.08 7.08
C LEU A 255 1.93 -23.74 7.43
N GLN A 256 1.79 -24.25 8.64
CA GLN A 256 0.49 -24.69 9.13
C GLN A 256 -0.21 -23.51 9.82
N LEU A 257 -1.42 -23.19 9.35
CA LEU A 257 -2.30 -22.22 9.99
C LEU A 257 -3.27 -22.98 10.89
N ASN A 258 -3.24 -22.70 12.19
CA ASN A 258 -4.22 -23.19 13.15
C ASN A 258 -5.22 -22.05 13.41
N PHE A 259 -6.41 -22.11 12.84
CA PHE A 259 -7.36 -21.03 12.98
C PHE A 259 -8.01 -21.03 14.37
N LEU A 260 -8.32 -19.84 14.88
CA LEU A 260 -8.95 -19.60 16.18
C LEU A 260 -10.25 -18.83 15.99
N GLY A 261 -11.21 -19.03 16.90
CA GLY A 261 -12.44 -18.25 16.94
C GLY A 261 -13.66 -19.02 17.44
N SER A 262 -14.64 -18.28 17.94
CA SER A 262 -15.89 -18.79 18.46
C SER A 262 -16.92 -19.15 17.38
N GLN A 263 -16.83 -18.59 16.17
CA GLN A 263 -17.68 -19.02 15.06
C GLN A 263 -17.24 -20.42 14.63
N SER A 264 -18.06 -21.42 14.97
CA SER A 264 -17.68 -22.81 14.88
C SER A 264 -17.82 -23.37 13.45
N PRO A 265 -16.86 -24.21 13.01
CA PRO A 265 -16.92 -24.84 11.70
C PRO A 265 -18.06 -25.87 11.58
N ASP A 266 -18.61 -26.04 10.37
CA ASP A 266 -19.47 -27.20 10.06
C ASP A 266 -18.60 -28.47 10.16
N PRO A 267 -18.86 -29.37 11.13
CA PRO A 267 -18.01 -30.53 11.39
C PRO A 267 -18.02 -31.55 10.24
N HIS A 268 -18.94 -31.41 9.28
CA HIS A 268 -19.00 -32.25 8.08
C HIS A 268 -18.16 -31.72 6.91
N TYR A 269 -17.56 -30.54 7.04
CA TYR A 269 -16.80 -29.90 5.97
C TYR A 269 -15.32 -29.73 6.35
N VAL A 270 -14.44 -30.43 5.63
CA VAL A 270 -12.98 -30.53 5.94
C VAL A 270 -12.22 -29.20 5.86
N ASP A 271 -12.76 -28.23 5.13
CA ASP A 271 -12.18 -26.90 4.97
C ASP A 271 -12.87 -25.83 5.83
N SER A 272 -13.76 -26.26 6.72
CA SER A 272 -14.38 -25.37 7.68
C SER A 272 -13.44 -25.13 8.86
N GLU A 273 -13.14 -23.87 9.11
CA GLU A 273 -12.22 -23.42 10.15
C GLU A 273 -12.93 -22.46 11.11
N PRO A 274 -12.55 -22.43 12.40
CA PRO A 274 -13.08 -21.43 13.33
C PRO A 274 -12.61 -20.01 12.98
N HIS A 275 -13.44 -19.00 13.27
CA HIS A 275 -13.11 -17.59 13.03
C HIS A 275 -13.90 -16.63 13.94
N GLU A 276 -13.58 -15.33 13.86
CA GLU A 276 -14.25 -14.22 14.57
C GLU A 276 -14.79 -13.19 13.56
N CYS A 277 -15.31 -13.69 12.45
CA CYS A 277 -15.98 -12.89 11.43
C CYS A 277 -17.49 -12.89 11.67
N TYR A 278 -18.14 -11.74 11.49
CA TYR A 278 -19.57 -11.59 11.73
C TYR A 278 -20.21 -10.72 10.65
N SER A 279 -21.34 -11.17 10.12
CA SER A 279 -22.10 -10.38 9.16
C SER A 279 -22.79 -9.19 9.82
N GLY A 280 -22.75 -8.03 9.15
CA GLY A 280 -23.48 -6.83 9.52
C GLY A 280 -22.94 -6.07 10.74
N LEU A 281 -21.79 -6.46 11.30
CA LEU A 281 -21.22 -5.77 12.46
C LEU A 281 -20.29 -4.62 12.06
N SER A 282 -20.46 -3.49 12.76
CA SER A 282 -19.52 -2.38 12.75
C SER A 282 -18.21 -2.71 13.49
N ILE A 283 -17.20 -1.85 13.35
CA ILE A 283 -15.93 -1.97 14.08
C ILE A 283 -16.16 -2.02 15.60
N ALA A 284 -17.08 -1.20 16.12
CA ALA A 284 -17.36 -1.15 17.56
C ALA A 284 -17.99 -2.46 18.06
N GLU A 285 -18.90 -3.04 17.28
CA GLU A 285 -19.53 -4.32 17.64
C GLU A 285 -18.56 -5.49 17.50
N LEU A 286 -17.69 -5.49 16.48
CA LEU A 286 -16.61 -6.47 16.35
C LEU A 286 -15.62 -6.39 17.51
N HIS A 287 -15.27 -5.18 17.94
CA HIS A 287 -14.42 -4.97 19.11
C HIS A 287 -15.06 -5.57 20.36
N GLN A 288 -16.37 -5.36 20.57
CA GLN A 288 -17.09 -5.97 21.68
C GLN A 288 -17.10 -7.51 21.61
N ARG A 289 -17.32 -8.08 20.41
CA ARG A 289 -17.26 -9.54 20.21
C ARG A 289 -15.88 -10.12 20.53
N PHE A 290 -14.81 -9.44 20.14
CA PHE A 290 -13.46 -9.86 20.49
C PHE A 290 -13.23 -9.85 22.01
N VAL A 291 -13.67 -8.79 22.70
CA VAL A 291 -13.57 -8.70 24.16
C VAL A 291 -14.41 -9.76 24.89
N GLU A 292 -15.42 -10.33 24.23
CA GLU A 292 -16.23 -11.42 24.76
C GLU A 292 -15.70 -12.81 24.37
N SER A 293 -14.77 -12.89 23.40
CA SER A 293 -14.24 -14.17 22.91
C SER A 293 -13.31 -14.83 23.92
N GLU A 294 -13.48 -16.14 24.14
CA GLU A 294 -12.60 -16.93 25.01
C GLU A 294 -11.17 -17.00 24.46
N ASP A 295 -11.00 -16.96 23.13
CA ASP A 295 -9.70 -17.03 22.46
C ASP A 295 -8.92 -15.70 22.56
N GLN A 296 -9.52 -14.63 23.08
CA GLN A 296 -8.84 -13.35 23.24
C GLN A 296 -7.63 -13.46 24.19
N GLU A 297 -7.69 -14.35 25.18
CA GLU A 297 -6.63 -14.47 26.20
C GLU A 297 -5.39 -15.22 25.69
N LEU A 298 -5.51 -15.95 24.57
CA LEU A 298 -4.39 -16.65 23.95
C LEU A 298 -3.26 -15.66 23.60
N GLN A 299 -2.02 -16.08 23.74
CA GLN A 299 -0.86 -15.21 23.50
C GLN A 299 -0.14 -15.58 22.21
N ARG A 300 0.60 -14.63 21.63
CA ARG A 300 1.37 -14.77 20.40
C ARG A 300 0.51 -15.12 19.18
N LYS A 301 -0.71 -14.59 19.13
CA LYS A 301 -1.61 -14.78 17.99
C LYS A 301 -1.14 -14.02 16.76
N PHE A 302 -1.40 -14.59 15.59
CA PHE A 302 -1.41 -13.87 14.32
C PHE A 302 -2.84 -13.41 14.03
N VAL A 303 -3.12 -12.11 14.18
CA VAL A 303 -4.47 -11.56 14.03
C VAL A 303 -4.61 -10.92 12.65
N ILE A 304 -5.49 -11.47 11.82
CA ILE A 304 -5.95 -10.85 10.58
C ILE A 304 -7.22 -10.07 10.92
N ILE A 305 -7.21 -8.76 10.69
CA ILE A 305 -8.38 -7.90 10.91
C ILE A 305 -8.71 -7.11 9.64
N GLN A 306 -9.96 -7.20 9.18
CA GLN A 306 -10.48 -6.30 8.15
C GLN A 306 -11.91 -5.95 8.51
N ALA A 307 -12.12 -4.68 8.82
CA ALA A 307 -13.37 -4.15 9.31
C ALA A 307 -13.56 -2.70 8.88
N GLY A 308 -14.80 -2.24 8.94
CA GLY A 308 -15.20 -0.86 8.65
C GLY A 308 -16.04 -0.74 7.39
N THR A 309 -16.29 -1.83 6.67
CA THR A 309 -17.20 -1.83 5.52
C THR A 309 -18.60 -1.42 5.94
N ILE A 310 -19.09 -1.96 7.07
CA ILE A 310 -20.37 -1.57 7.64
C ILE A 310 -20.36 -0.10 8.08
N ASP A 311 -19.31 0.36 8.75
CA ASP A 311 -19.16 1.76 9.17
C ASP A 311 -19.21 2.71 7.95
N MET A 312 -18.53 2.37 6.85
CA MET A 312 -18.53 3.19 5.64
C MET A 312 -19.91 3.20 4.96
N LEU A 313 -20.62 2.06 4.93
CA LEU A 313 -21.99 1.95 4.41
C LEU A 313 -23.00 2.71 5.28
N ALA A 314 -22.82 2.68 6.61
CA ALA A 314 -23.62 3.42 7.59
C ALA A 314 -23.24 4.91 7.68
N GLU A 315 -22.33 5.38 6.83
CA GLU A 315 -21.86 6.77 6.75
C GLU A 315 -21.21 7.30 8.03
N VAL A 316 -20.62 6.41 8.84
CA VAL A 316 -19.72 6.80 9.92
C VAL A 316 -18.53 7.54 9.31
N GLY A 317 -18.13 8.65 9.93
CA GLY A 317 -17.00 9.45 9.46
C GLY A 317 -15.72 8.61 9.36
N PRO A 318 -14.96 8.66 8.25
CA PRO A 318 -13.72 7.87 8.09
C PRO A 318 -12.70 8.05 9.22
N GLU A 319 -12.66 9.23 9.84
CA GLU A 319 -11.83 9.50 11.01
C GLU A 319 -12.32 8.78 12.26
N GLU A 320 -13.61 8.88 12.56
CA GLU A 320 -14.22 8.20 13.70
C GLU A 320 -14.08 6.68 13.58
N ALA A 321 -14.37 6.12 12.40
CA ALA A 321 -14.20 4.69 12.13
C ALA A 321 -12.74 4.24 12.30
N ALA A 322 -11.78 5.02 11.80
CA ALA A 322 -10.36 4.71 11.96
C ALA A 322 -9.91 4.75 13.42
N LEU A 323 -10.43 5.69 14.22
CA LEU A 323 -10.16 5.74 15.66
C LEU A 323 -10.74 4.53 16.39
N ARG A 324 -11.97 4.10 16.06
CA ARG A 324 -12.56 2.87 16.61
C ARG A 324 -11.70 1.64 16.31
N LEU A 325 -11.15 1.55 15.10
CA LEU A 325 -10.28 0.42 14.74
C LEU A 325 -8.92 0.52 15.44
N ALA A 326 -8.40 1.73 15.64
CA ALA A 326 -7.19 1.96 16.42
C ALA A 326 -7.37 1.46 17.86
N ASP A 327 -8.45 1.86 18.53
CA ASP A 327 -8.78 1.40 19.89
C ASP A 327 -8.90 -0.12 19.95
N PHE A 328 -9.55 -0.74 18.96
CA PHE A 328 -9.63 -2.20 18.87
C PHE A 328 -8.23 -2.85 18.74
N ILE A 329 -7.37 -2.32 17.87
CA ILE A 329 -5.99 -2.81 17.72
C ILE A 329 -5.17 -2.61 19.01
N TYR A 330 -5.36 -1.51 19.73
CA TYR A 330 -4.73 -1.31 21.03
C TYR A 330 -5.17 -2.37 22.03
N THR A 331 -6.47 -2.70 22.11
CA THR A 331 -6.96 -3.79 22.96
C THR A 331 -6.29 -5.12 22.61
N ILE A 332 -6.11 -5.45 21.33
CA ILE A 332 -5.38 -6.65 20.91
C ILE A 332 -3.96 -6.66 21.49
N PHE A 333 -3.21 -5.56 21.36
CA PHE A 333 -1.84 -5.47 21.88
C PHE A 333 -1.75 -5.39 23.40
N ASP A 334 -2.75 -4.84 24.07
CA ASP A 334 -2.81 -4.78 25.52
C ASP A 334 -3.07 -6.16 26.13
N THR A 335 -3.91 -6.97 25.47
CA THR A 335 -4.18 -8.36 25.84
C THR A 335 -3.04 -9.30 25.43
N ASP A 336 -2.47 -9.12 24.24
CA ASP A 336 -1.36 -9.92 23.70
C ASP A 336 -0.27 -9.02 23.13
N ARG A 337 0.70 -8.65 23.99
CA ARG A 337 1.83 -7.79 23.61
C ARG A 337 2.72 -8.38 22.52
N ALA A 338 2.67 -9.70 22.33
CA ALA A 338 3.47 -10.42 21.34
C ALA A 338 2.73 -10.66 20.02
N ALA A 339 1.45 -10.29 19.94
CA ALA A 339 0.61 -10.46 18.76
C ALA A 339 1.27 -9.87 17.51
N VAL A 340 1.01 -10.50 16.37
CA VAL A 340 1.27 -9.92 15.05
C VAL A 340 -0.07 -9.57 14.45
N VAL A 341 -0.29 -8.29 14.16
CA VAL A 341 -1.56 -7.81 13.62
C VAL A 341 -1.41 -7.48 12.14
N VAL A 342 -2.34 -7.92 11.31
CA VAL A 342 -2.42 -7.57 9.89
C VAL A 342 -3.76 -6.93 9.62
N VAL A 343 -3.73 -5.66 9.21
CA VAL A 343 -4.92 -4.85 8.95
C VAL A 343 -5.21 -4.78 7.46
N GLY A 344 -6.30 -5.39 7.03
CA GLY A 344 -6.81 -5.31 5.66
C GLY A 344 -7.48 -3.99 5.37
N GLN A 345 -7.15 -3.40 4.22
CA GLN A 345 -7.94 -2.32 3.65
C GLN A 345 -9.27 -2.86 3.10
N ILE A 346 -10.29 -2.00 3.06
CA ILE A 346 -11.54 -2.31 2.37
C ILE A 346 -11.26 -2.27 0.85
N PRO A 347 -11.56 -3.32 0.06
CA PRO A 347 -11.44 -3.25 -1.39
C PRO A 347 -12.41 -2.21 -1.97
N MET A 348 -12.09 -1.66 -3.14
CA MET A 348 -13.06 -0.83 -3.86
C MET A 348 -14.25 -1.69 -4.30
N ILE A 349 -15.44 -1.10 -4.27
CA ILE A 349 -16.74 -1.76 -4.46
C ILE A 349 -17.37 -1.19 -5.73
N ASP A 350 -17.65 -2.03 -6.76
CA ASP A 350 -18.36 -1.55 -7.97
C ASP A 350 -19.86 -1.55 -7.75
N VAL A 351 -20.56 -0.65 -8.41
CA VAL A 351 -21.93 -0.92 -8.85
C VAL A 351 -21.99 -0.59 -10.32
N ARG A 352 -22.01 -1.61 -11.19
CA ARG A 352 -22.30 -1.39 -12.60
C ARG A 352 -23.72 -0.81 -12.71
N ASN A 353 -23.78 0.51 -12.85
CA ASN A 353 -24.90 1.28 -13.38
C ASN A 353 -26.10 1.55 -12.46
N ARG A 354 -25.91 1.93 -11.18
CA ARG A 354 -26.97 2.60 -10.38
C ARG A 354 -26.43 3.76 -9.51
N ALA A 355 -26.88 4.96 -9.85
CA ALA A 355 -26.84 6.23 -9.11
C ALA A 355 -25.46 6.87 -8.80
N PRO A 356 -25.35 8.21 -8.84
CA PRO A 356 -24.13 8.94 -8.47
C PRO A 356 -23.75 8.82 -6.98
N ASP A 357 -24.64 8.29 -6.13
CA ASP A 357 -24.53 8.25 -4.66
C ASP A 357 -23.44 7.30 -4.13
N TRP A 358 -22.89 6.41 -4.98
CA TRP A 358 -21.79 5.53 -4.59
C TRP A 358 -20.40 6.14 -4.79
N LYS A 359 -20.27 7.28 -5.49
CA LYS A 359 -19.03 8.08 -5.46
C LYS A 359 -18.66 8.50 -4.02
N PRO A 360 -19.64 8.98 -3.20
CA PRO A 360 -19.46 9.17 -1.77
C PRO A 360 -18.88 7.95 -1.03
N ILE A 361 -19.38 6.72 -1.26
CA ILE A 361 -18.84 5.55 -0.56
C ILE A 361 -17.38 5.27 -0.95
N GLN A 362 -17.02 5.37 -2.24
CA GLN A 362 -15.65 5.13 -2.68
C GLN A 362 -14.70 6.15 -2.08
N ARG A 363 -15.11 7.42 -2.05
CA ARG A 363 -14.37 8.47 -1.34
C ARG A 363 -14.19 8.10 0.13
N ARG A 364 -15.26 7.75 0.85
CA ARG A 364 -15.16 7.33 2.27
C ARG A 364 -14.21 6.15 2.46
N ILE A 365 -14.28 5.13 1.62
CA ILE A 365 -13.37 3.96 1.64
C ILE A 365 -11.92 4.39 1.44
N ILE A 366 -11.63 5.25 0.46
CA ILE A 366 -10.27 5.77 0.21
C ILE A 366 -9.77 6.55 1.43
N GLU A 367 -10.59 7.46 1.95
CA GLU A 367 -10.26 8.29 3.10
C GLU A 367 -10.04 7.46 4.38
N PHE A 368 -10.82 6.39 4.56
CA PHE A 368 -10.69 5.44 5.66
C PHE A 368 -9.42 4.61 5.51
N ASN A 369 -9.20 3.99 4.35
CA ASN A 369 -8.01 3.19 4.05
C ASN A 369 -6.70 3.99 4.14
N ALA A 370 -6.75 5.29 3.83
CA ALA A 370 -5.63 6.20 4.03
C ALA A 370 -5.31 6.43 5.51
N ARG A 371 -6.34 6.58 6.35
CA ARG A 371 -6.18 6.70 7.81
C ARG A 371 -5.71 5.39 8.44
N LEU A 372 -6.21 4.25 7.97
CA LEU A 372 -5.68 2.95 8.38
C LEU A 372 -4.19 2.83 8.07
N SER A 373 -3.76 3.28 6.89
CA SER A 373 -2.34 3.29 6.52
C SER A 373 -1.52 4.18 7.46
N ALA A 374 -2.01 5.37 7.78
CA ALA A 374 -1.33 6.29 8.70
C ALA A 374 -1.19 5.69 10.10
N MET A 375 -2.28 5.11 10.63
CA MET A 375 -2.31 4.44 11.93
C MET A 375 -1.33 3.27 11.99
N VAL A 376 -1.31 2.40 10.96
CA VAL A 376 -0.35 1.27 10.91
C VAL A 376 1.10 1.78 10.92
N ASN A 377 1.42 2.80 10.12
CA ASN A 377 2.76 3.39 10.11
C ASN A 377 3.17 3.98 11.46
N GLN A 378 2.24 4.65 12.13
CA GLN A 378 2.46 5.20 13.47
C GLN A 378 2.75 4.09 14.48
N LEU A 379 1.92 3.04 14.51
CA LEU A 379 2.09 1.89 15.41
C LEU A 379 3.40 1.14 15.14
N GLN A 380 3.82 1.01 13.87
CA GLN A 380 5.13 0.45 13.52
C GLN A 380 6.28 1.32 14.05
N THR A 381 6.16 2.64 13.97
CA THR A 381 7.16 3.58 14.53
C THR A 381 7.26 3.45 16.05
N GLN A 382 6.17 3.05 16.71
CA GLN A 382 6.13 2.72 18.14
C GLN A 382 6.62 1.28 18.45
N GLY A 383 7.11 0.54 17.46
CA GLY A 383 7.64 -0.82 17.61
C GLY A 383 6.58 -1.92 17.69
N ARG A 384 5.32 -1.64 17.35
CA ARG A 384 4.27 -2.67 17.28
C ARG A 384 4.47 -3.56 16.04
N ARG A 385 4.18 -4.86 16.20
CA ARG A 385 4.25 -5.87 15.14
C ARG A 385 2.97 -5.83 14.31
N ILE A 386 2.85 -4.82 13.45
CA ILE A 386 1.65 -4.60 12.64
C ILE A 386 2.00 -4.41 11.16
N LEU A 387 1.21 -4.98 10.26
CA LEU A 387 1.28 -4.75 8.82
C LEU A 387 -0.07 -4.28 8.29
N LYS A 388 -0.03 -3.54 7.17
CA LYS A 388 -1.18 -3.23 6.36
C LYS A 388 -1.21 -4.18 5.17
N VAL A 389 -2.41 -4.65 4.81
CA VAL A 389 -2.67 -5.39 3.57
C VAL A 389 -3.55 -4.54 2.66
N HIS A 390 -3.04 -4.27 1.45
CA HIS A 390 -3.89 -3.82 0.36
C HIS A 390 -4.60 -5.03 -0.24
N THR A 391 -5.93 -5.05 -0.17
CA THR A 391 -6.73 -6.11 -0.78
C THR A 391 -6.94 -5.81 -2.26
N THR A 392 -6.35 -6.65 -3.12
CA THR A 392 -6.26 -6.43 -4.57
C THR A 392 -7.55 -6.73 -5.34
N THR A 393 -8.62 -7.17 -4.65
CA THR A 393 -9.94 -7.39 -5.26
C THR A 393 -10.45 -6.12 -5.91
N THR A 394 -10.82 -6.22 -7.19
CA THR A 394 -11.43 -5.12 -7.92
C THR A 394 -12.96 -5.22 -7.92
N PRO A 395 -13.66 -4.09 -8.15
CA PRO A 395 -15.03 -4.00 -8.65
C PRO A 395 -15.51 -5.15 -9.55
N GLU A 396 -14.72 -5.56 -10.54
CA GLU A 396 -15.06 -6.63 -11.48
C GLU A 396 -15.08 -8.02 -10.84
N GLU A 397 -14.43 -8.16 -9.69
CA GLU A 397 -14.28 -9.40 -8.93
C GLU A 397 -15.25 -9.49 -7.75
N HIS A 398 -16.31 -8.69 -7.77
CA HIS A 398 -17.48 -8.83 -6.90
C HIS A 398 -18.53 -9.72 -7.56
N ARG A 399 -19.57 -10.12 -6.81
CA ARG A 399 -20.63 -10.98 -7.34
C ARG A 399 -21.58 -10.18 -8.22
N GLU A 400 -22.12 -10.81 -9.27
CA GLU A 400 -22.99 -10.13 -10.25
C GLU A 400 -24.29 -9.55 -9.65
N GLN A 401 -24.70 -10.02 -8.46
CA GLN A 401 -25.91 -9.60 -7.75
C GLN A 401 -25.61 -9.05 -6.34
N ASP A 402 -24.34 -9.07 -5.94
CA ASP A 402 -23.88 -8.62 -4.64
C ASP A 402 -22.53 -7.94 -4.84
N TYR A 403 -22.65 -6.63 -4.91
CA TYR A 403 -21.56 -5.72 -5.19
C TYR A 403 -20.64 -5.52 -3.99
N LEU A 404 -21.10 -5.89 -2.79
CA LEU A 404 -20.34 -5.78 -1.55
C LEU A 404 -19.35 -6.93 -1.41
N LEU A 405 -19.82 -8.14 -1.68
CA LEU A 405 -19.00 -9.34 -1.49
C LEU A 405 -18.15 -9.66 -2.72
N PRO A 406 -16.84 -9.86 -2.53
CA PRO A 406 -15.99 -10.48 -3.54
C PRO A 406 -16.58 -11.82 -4.01
N ASN A 407 -16.32 -12.16 -5.27
CA ASN A 407 -16.58 -13.48 -5.80
C ASN A 407 -15.41 -14.43 -5.47
N LYS A 408 -15.51 -15.69 -5.92
CA LYS A 408 -14.48 -16.72 -5.67
C LYS A 408 -13.08 -16.30 -6.13
N GLN A 409 -12.96 -15.55 -7.23
CA GLN A 409 -11.69 -15.04 -7.71
C GLN A 409 -11.16 -13.91 -6.81
N GLY A 410 -12.03 -12.97 -6.42
CA GLY A 410 -11.68 -11.89 -5.49
C GLY A 410 -11.16 -12.40 -4.15
N TYR A 411 -11.85 -13.36 -3.52
CA TYR A 411 -11.37 -13.95 -2.27
C TYR A 411 -10.03 -14.68 -2.39
N ARG A 412 -9.76 -15.31 -3.54
CA ARG A 412 -8.43 -15.90 -3.80
C ARG A 412 -7.35 -14.83 -3.87
N ARG A 413 -7.62 -13.71 -4.54
CA ARG A 413 -6.69 -12.57 -4.60
C ARG A 413 -6.39 -12.02 -3.20
N MET A 414 -7.43 -11.75 -2.42
CA MET A 414 -7.26 -11.30 -1.03
C MET A 414 -6.45 -12.28 -0.19
N ALA A 415 -6.73 -13.59 -0.30
CA ALA A 415 -5.96 -14.60 0.41
C ALA A 415 -4.47 -14.57 0.04
N TYR A 416 -4.13 -14.25 -1.22
CA TYR A 416 -2.73 -14.03 -1.60
C TYR A 416 -2.13 -12.80 -0.94
N ASP A 417 -2.88 -11.69 -0.86
CA ASP A 417 -2.40 -10.47 -0.22
C ASP A 417 -2.10 -10.70 1.28
N TYR A 418 -2.94 -11.47 1.97
CA TYR A 418 -2.68 -11.89 3.35
C TYR A 418 -1.54 -12.90 3.47
N ALA A 419 -1.40 -13.83 2.53
CA ALA A 419 -0.26 -14.75 2.51
C ALA A 419 1.08 -13.99 2.38
N GLU A 420 1.13 -12.96 1.53
CA GLU A 420 2.31 -12.11 1.41
C GLU A 420 2.65 -11.42 2.73
N ALA A 421 1.65 -10.90 3.45
CA ALA A 421 1.84 -10.29 4.75
C ALA A 421 2.33 -11.27 5.83
N ILE A 422 1.83 -12.52 5.83
CA ILE A 422 2.32 -13.58 6.74
C ILE A 422 3.80 -13.86 6.47
N VAL A 423 4.20 -13.99 5.20
CA VAL A 423 5.59 -14.23 4.83
C VAL A 423 6.47 -13.02 5.13
N GLU A 424 5.96 -11.81 4.97
CA GLU A 424 6.66 -10.59 5.38
C GLU A 424 6.88 -10.56 6.89
N ALA A 425 5.85 -10.84 7.69
CA ALA A 425 5.97 -10.92 9.14
C ALA A 425 7.01 -11.98 9.57
N ASN A 426 7.03 -13.14 8.91
CA ASN A 426 8.07 -14.15 9.12
C ASN A 426 9.47 -13.59 8.82
N SER A 427 9.63 -12.88 7.70
CA SER A 427 10.92 -12.30 7.30
C SER A 427 11.43 -11.22 8.25
N ARG A 428 10.51 -10.59 9.00
CA ARG A 428 10.81 -9.63 10.07
C ARG A 428 11.09 -10.31 11.42
N GLY A 429 11.04 -11.64 11.47
CA GLY A 429 11.22 -12.42 12.70
C GLY A 429 10.05 -12.31 13.67
N TRP A 430 8.87 -11.91 13.21
CA TRP A 430 7.70 -11.71 14.08
C TRP A 430 6.93 -13.00 14.37
N ILE A 431 7.16 -14.04 13.57
CA ILE A 431 6.56 -15.37 13.75
C ILE A 431 7.58 -16.28 14.44
N GLU A 432 7.22 -16.74 15.64
CA GLU A 432 8.01 -17.66 16.47
C GLU A 432 7.30 -19.02 16.54
N GLY A 433 8.00 -20.13 16.25
CA GLY A 433 7.45 -21.50 16.39
C GLY A 433 7.89 -22.47 15.28
N GLY A 434 8.66 -23.51 15.64
CA GLY A 434 9.14 -24.58 14.76
C GLY A 434 10.67 -24.72 14.81
N ASN A 435 11.17 -25.89 15.26
CA ASN A 435 12.56 -26.25 15.59
C ASN A 435 13.66 -25.28 15.13
N GLU A 436 14.54 -24.91 16.07
CA GLU A 436 15.88 -24.37 15.81
C GLU A 436 16.63 -25.25 14.80
N VAL A 437 16.44 -25.02 13.50
CA VAL A 437 17.57 -25.03 12.60
C VAL A 437 18.16 -23.65 12.76
N ALA A 438 19.22 -23.56 13.54
CA ALA A 438 20.07 -22.39 13.64
C ALA A 438 20.58 -22.02 12.22
N SER A 439 19.77 -21.30 11.44
CA SER A 439 20.27 -20.47 10.37
C SER A 439 20.51 -19.11 11.00
N ARG A 440 21.79 -18.88 11.29
CA ARG A 440 22.41 -17.60 11.62
C ARG A 440 21.44 -16.43 11.40
N ALA A 441 21.00 -15.84 12.51
CA ALA A 441 20.66 -14.43 12.51
C ALA A 441 21.86 -13.72 11.88
N ASN A 442 21.71 -13.34 10.62
CA ASN A 442 22.47 -12.22 10.13
C ASN A 442 21.82 -11.02 10.82
N ASP A 443 22.28 -10.74 12.03
CA ASP A 443 22.51 -9.37 12.49
C ASP A 443 23.47 -8.72 11.48
N ASN A 444 22.99 -8.50 10.27
CA ASN A 444 23.63 -7.60 9.35
C ASN A 444 23.03 -6.24 9.68
N PRO A 445 23.74 -5.36 10.40
CA PRO A 445 23.46 -3.94 10.26
C PRO A 445 23.39 -3.64 8.76
N LEU A 446 22.41 -2.82 8.37
CA LEU A 446 22.30 -2.27 7.01
C LEU A 446 23.72 -1.92 6.53
N PRO A 447 24.16 -2.34 5.32
CA PRO A 447 25.52 -2.12 4.88
C PRO A 447 25.84 -0.63 4.95
N THR A 448 26.63 -0.23 5.95
CA THR A 448 27.18 1.12 6.07
C THR A 448 28.46 1.16 5.24
N GLY A 449 28.31 1.16 3.92
CA GLY A 449 29.45 1.23 3.01
C GLY A 449 29.04 1.20 1.55
N PRO A 450 29.71 1.96 0.67
CA PRO A 450 29.51 1.84 -0.76
C PRO A 450 30.17 0.53 -1.21
N ASP A 451 29.39 -0.54 -1.36
CA ASP A 451 29.88 -1.72 -2.05
C ASP A 451 30.08 -1.36 -3.53
N GLU A 452 31.33 -1.48 -4.00
CA GLU A 452 31.65 -1.45 -5.43
C GLU A 452 30.98 -2.66 -6.10
N VAL A 453 29.73 -2.49 -6.49
CA VAL A 453 29.03 -3.43 -7.36
C VAL A 453 29.70 -3.35 -8.72
N GLY A 454 30.39 -4.44 -9.08
CA GLY A 454 31.07 -4.61 -10.35
C GLY A 454 30.21 -4.20 -11.54
N LYS A 455 30.86 -3.62 -12.54
CA LYS A 455 30.31 -3.07 -13.80
C LYS A 455 29.18 -3.91 -14.42
N VAL A 456 27.96 -3.75 -13.93
CA VAL A 456 26.76 -4.02 -14.72
C VAL A 456 26.54 -2.75 -15.53
N VAL A 457 26.97 -2.77 -16.79
CA VAL A 457 26.57 -1.74 -17.74
C VAL A 457 25.09 -1.95 -18.00
N CYS A 458 24.24 -1.18 -17.32
CA CYS A 458 22.84 -1.06 -17.69
C CYS A 458 22.77 -0.43 -19.09
N SER A 459 22.76 -1.26 -20.12
CA SER A 459 22.45 -0.81 -21.48
C SER A 459 20.94 -0.59 -21.57
N GLN A 460 20.44 0.46 -20.92
CA GLN A 460 19.20 1.06 -21.33
C GLN A 460 19.43 1.60 -22.74
N ARG A 461 19.05 0.82 -23.77
CA ARG A 461 18.83 1.40 -25.09
C ARG A 461 17.78 2.48 -24.89
N LYS A 462 18.11 3.73 -25.25
CA LYS A 462 17.08 4.75 -25.49
C LYS A 462 16.05 4.09 -26.41
N PRO A 463 14.77 3.99 -26.02
CA PRO A 463 13.74 3.53 -26.94
C PRO A 463 13.74 4.50 -28.12
N ASP A 464 13.64 3.99 -29.34
CA ASP A 464 13.21 4.83 -30.45
C ASP A 464 11.87 5.46 -30.05
N SER A 465 11.74 6.76 -30.25
CA SER A 465 10.65 7.63 -29.73
C SER A 465 9.24 7.27 -30.24
N LYS A 466 9.07 6.13 -30.90
CA LYS A 466 7.84 5.67 -31.56
C LYS A 466 7.07 4.63 -30.74
N ASP A 467 7.68 4.03 -29.71
CA ASP A 467 7.07 2.95 -28.91
C ASP A 467 6.75 3.37 -27.46
N VAL A 468 7.07 4.60 -27.05
CA VAL A 468 6.65 5.16 -25.76
C VAL A 468 5.26 5.80 -25.95
N PRO A 469 4.24 5.45 -25.14
CA PRO A 469 2.98 6.17 -25.16
C PRO A 469 3.25 7.67 -24.94
N ASP A 470 2.80 8.52 -25.86
CA ASP A 470 2.90 9.96 -25.65
C ASP A 470 2.13 10.38 -24.38
N ALA A 471 2.45 11.56 -23.86
CA ALA A 471 1.87 12.08 -22.63
C ALA A 471 0.34 12.13 -22.68
N GLU A 472 -0.26 12.38 -23.85
CA GLU A 472 -1.72 12.39 -24.04
C GLU A 472 -2.32 10.98 -23.92
N ARG A 473 -1.63 9.98 -24.44
CA ARG A 473 -2.07 8.58 -24.30
C ARG A 473 -1.97 8.08 -22.87
N LEU A 474 -0.98 8.53 -22.10
CA LEU A 474 -0.87 8.30 -20.66
C LEU A 474 -1.98 9.02 -19.89
N LYS A 475 -2.29 10.27 -20.25
CA LYS A 475 -3.38 11.07 -19.70
C LYS A 475 -4.73 10.37 -19.89
N ILE A 476 -5.06 9.94 -21.11
CA ILE A 476 -6.28 9.20 -21.46
C ILE A 476 -6.38 7.85 -20.70
N LEU A 477 -5.25 7.20 -20.43
CA LEU A 477 -5.23 5.95 -19.66
C LEU A 477 -5.48 6.20 -18.16
N LEU A 478 -4.96 7.29 -17.61
CA LEU A 478 -5.11 7.67 -16.21
C LEU A 478 -6.49 8.30 -15.90
N THR A 479 -7.09 9.00 -16.87
CA THR A 479 -8.39 9.69 -16.70
C THR A 479 -9.58 8.86 -17.19
N ARG A 480 -9.39 7.56 -17.45
CA ARG A 480 -10.43 6.73 -18.05
C ARG A 480 -11.66 6.61 -17.12
N GLY A 481 -12.77 7.24 -17.51
CA GLY A 481 -13.98 7.36 -16.68
C GLY A 481 -14.26 8.78 -16.16
N PHE A 482 -13.33 9.71 -16.41
CA PHE A 482 -13.40 11.13 -16.12
C PHE A 482 -13.24 11.92 -17.41
N GLN A 483 -13.79 13.14 -17.45
CA GLN A 483 -13.74 13.97 -18.66
C GLN A 483 -12.30 14.41 -18.95
N ASP A 484 -11.52 14.66 -17.91
CA ASP A 484 -10.12 15.07 -17.97
C ASP A 484 -9.42 14.91 -16.60
N LEU A 485 -8.20 15.44 -16.49
CA LEU A 485 -7.39 15.39 -15.28
C LEU A 485 -7.93 16.31 -14.17
N GLU A 486 -8.67 17.36 -14.56
CA GLU A 486 -9.34 18.29 -13.65
C GLU A 486 -10.59 17.65 -13.04
N ASP A 487 -11.41 16.96 -13.83
CA ASP A 487 -12.53 16.16 -13.37
C ASP A 487 -12.05 15.01 -12.45
N PHE A 488 -10.89 14.41 -12.75
CA PHE A 488 -10.24 13.47 -11.84
C PHE A 488 -9.81 14.13 -10.53
N ALA A 489 -9.06 15.24 -10.58
CA ALA A 489 -8.59 15.95 -9.38
C ALA A 489 -9.75 16.53 -8.54
N TYR A 490 -10.72 17.15 -9.18
CA TYR A 490 -11.88 17.78 -8.54
C TYR A 490 -12.76 16.75 -7.82
N ASN A 491 -12.96 15.57 -8.42
CA ASN A 491 -13.80 14.54 -7.81
C ASN A 491 -13.07 13.65 -6.78
N PHE A 492 -11.75 13.48 -6.88
CA PHE A 492 -10.99 12.59 -5.98
C PHE A 492 -10.15 13.31 -4.93
N THR A 493 -9.74 14.57 -5.14
CA THR A 493 -8.72 15.22 -4.28
C THR A 493 -9.22 16.42 -3.49
N CYS A 494 -10.46 16.90 -3.73
CA CYS A 494 -10.94 18.15 -3.15
C CYS A 494 -12.23 17.98 -2.30
N ASP A 495 -12.18 18.48 -1.06
CA ASP A 495 -13.35 18.84 -0.25
C ASP A 495 -13.69 20.32 -0.50
N ASN A 496 -14.94 20.62 -0.87
CA ASN A 496 -15.43 21.97 -1.11
C ASN A 496 -15.39 22.87 0.14
N SER A 497 -15.23 22.30 1.35
CA SER A 497 -15.27 23.06 2.59
C SER A 497 -13.91 23.60 3.08
N GLN A 498 -12.78 23.16 2.52
CA GLN A 498 -11.46 23.54 3.04
C GLN A 498 -10.38 23.83 1.97
N ILE A 499 -10.23 25.12 1.68
CA ILE A 499 -9.04 25.77 1.09
C ILE A 499 -8.67 25.28 -0.33
N CYS A 500 -9.42 25.75 -1.31
CA CYS A 500 -8.93 26.04 -2.68
C CYS A 500 -8.88 27.56 -2.90
N GLN A 501 -8.28 28.32 -1.98
CA GLN A 501 -8.00 29.75 -2.19
C GLN A 501 -6.55 30.03 -2.64
N VAL A 502 -5.80 29.00 -3.01
CA VAL A 502 -4.53 29.18 -3.71
C VAL A 502 -4.55 28.28 -4.93
N ALA A 503 -4.51 28.91 -6.11
CA ALA A 503 -4.60 28.35 -7.46
C ALA A 503 -6.02 28.00 -7.94
N SER A 504 -6.77 29.04 -8.34
CA SER A 504 -7.73 28.90 -9.44
C SER A 504 -6.96 28.39 -10.67
N LEU A 505 -7.28 27.18 -11.12
CA LEU A 505 -6.72 26.55 -12.32
C LEU A 505 -6.99 27.35 -13.61
N GLU A 506 -7.87 28.36 -13.58
CA GLU A 506 -8.02 29.35 -14.66
C GLU A 506 -6.77 30.23 -14.88
N ASN A 507 -5.84 30.33 -13.91
CA ASN A 507 -4.55 31.00 -14.10
C ASN A 507 -3.42 30.06 -14.57
N LEU A 508 -3.68 28.76 -14.70
CA LEU A 508 -2.74 27.77 -15.27
C LEU A 508 -3.11 27.37 -16.71
N PHE A 509 -4.33 27.70 -17.19
CA PHE A 509 -4.75 27.41 -18.57
C PHE A 509 -5.59 28.53 -19.23
N GLY A 510 -5.22 29.80 -19.05
CA GLY A 510 -5.51 30.83 -20.06
C GLY A 510 -4.40 30.76 -21.11
N ILE A 511 -4.62 30.36 -22.35
CA ILE A 511 -5.34 31.14 -23.36
C ILE A 511 -6.12 30.21 -24.31
N ALA A 512 -7.38 30.61 -24.47
CA ALA A 512 -8.40 30.22 -25.42
C ALA A 512 -7.94 29.83 -26.83
N SER A 513 -8.74 28.94 -27.42
CA SER A 513 -9.21 29.01 -28.81
C SER A 513 -8.92 30.34 -29.51
N ASN A 514 -8.10 30.31 -30.56
CA ASN A 514 -8.41 31.00 -31.83
C ASN A 514 -7.47 30.55 -32.97
N MET A 515 -8.14 30.03 -34.02
CA MET A 515 -7.77 30.07 -35.44
C MET A 515 -6.69 29.10 -35.97
N TRP A 516 -7.19 28.16 -36.79
CA TRP A 516 -6.54 27.47 -37.93
C TRP A 516 -5.27 26.64 -37.70
#